data_AF-A0A1L7WD49-F1
#
_entry.id   AF-A0A1L7WD49-F1
#
_cell.length_a   1.000
_cell.length_b   1.000
_cell.length_c   1.000
_cell.angle_alpha   90.00
_cell.angle_beta   90.00
_cell.angle_gamma   90.00
#
_symmetry.space_group_name_H-M   'P 1'
#
loop_
_entity.id
_entity.type
_entity.pdbx_description
1 polymer ?
#
loop_
_entity_poly.entity_id
_entity_poly.type
_entity_poly.pdbx_seq_one_letter_code
_entity_poly.pdbx_strand_id
1 'polypeptide(L)'
;MLQAVGVTSVTRKLLLTFASSIVSYSGAVIGSATNDWILRCTRFVWGSFSPASALALVTGMSSKVAAATDKGDVPSKAISGVGIFAIFLFGWIFSFVYTPNQSLYCTEVLNQEIRAKGISLHALESNLATIFFTYTTSIVLGDISWKYYFVWIGVDFVAGFLWFFFGVETVGRTIEELDACFEAKFPPKASWKRTKIVKSDNEEIGVKVAGLGA
;
A
#
# COMPACT_ATOMS: atom_id res chain seq x y z
N MET A 1 8.09 -10.79 -13.07
CA MET A 1 6.65 -11.09 -13.08
C MET A 1 6.13 -11.60 -14.42
N LEU A 2 6.13 -10.82 -15.51
CA LEU A 2 5.56 -11.26 -16.80
C LEU A 2 6.17 -12.56 -17.35
N GLN A 3 7.47 -12.79 -17.14
CA GLN A 3 8.14 -14.03 -17.51
C GLN A 3 7.65 -15.24 -16.71
N ALA A 4 7.32 -15.07 -15.43
CA ALA A 4 6.81 -16.16 -14.58
C ALA A 4 5.42 -16.65 -15.03
N VAL A 5 4.69 -15.81 -15.77
CA VAL A 5 3.36 -16.11 -16.33
C VAL A 5 3.46 -16.66 -17.77
N GLY A 6 4.68 -16.88 -18.28
CA GLY A 6 4.92 -17.50 -19.60
C GLY A 6 5.03 -16.49 -20.74
N VAL A 7 5.15 -15.19 -20.46
CA VAL A 7 5.45 -14.18 -21.49
C VAL A 7 6.95 -14.12 -21.70
N THR A 8 7.45 -14.80 -22.74
CA THR A 8 8.88 -14.87 -23.05
C THR A 8 9.34 -13.83 -24.09
N SER A 9 8.48 -13.45 -25.03
CA SER A 9 8.77 -12.49 -26.10
C SER A 9 9.03 -11.06 -25.58
N VAL A 10 10.13 -10.45 -26.03
CA VAL A 10 10.57 -9.09 -25.63
C VAL A 10 9.54 -8.03 -26.03
N THR A 11 9.06 -8.05 -27.28
CA THR A 11 8.06 -7.09 -27.77
C THR A 11 6.76 -7.17 -26.96
N ARG A 12 6.34 -8.38 -26.60
CA ARG A 12 5.14 -8.59 -25.78
C ARG A 12 5.36 -8.13 -24.33
N LYS A 13 6.54 -8.38 -23.76
CA LYS A 13 6.92 -7.84 -22.43
C LYS A 13 6.86 -6.32 -22.43
N LEU A 14 7.46 -5.66 -23.43
CA LEU A 14 7.47 -4.21 -23.54
C LEU A 14 6.05 -3.62 -23.61
N LEU A 15 5.21 -4.17 -24.49
CA LEU A 15 3.83 -3.73 -24.66
C LEU A 15 3.02 -3.92 -23.36
N LEU A 16 3.15 -5.08 -22.71
CA LEU A 16 2.44 -5.36 -21.46
C LEU A 16 2.93 -4.47 -20.31
N THR A 17 4.23 -4.17 -20.22
CA THR A 17 4.75 -3.21 -19.25
C THR A 17 4.17 -1.82 -19.49
N PHE A 18 4.15 -1.36 -20.75
CA PHE A 18 3.55 -0.07 -21.10
C PHE A 18 2.06 0.00 -20.74
N ALA A 19 1.30 -1.04 -21.08
CA ALA A 19 -0.11 -1.13 -20.70
C ALA A 19 -0.31 -1.16 -19.17
N SER A 20 0.54 -1.88 -18.45
CA SER A 20 0.52 -1.92 -16.99
C SER A 20 0.77 -0.54 -16.37
N SER A 21 1.64 0.28 -16.96
CA SER A 21 1.89 1.65 -16.50
C SER A 21 0.67 2.55 -16.68
N ILE A 22 -0.06 2.44 -17.79
CA ILE A 22 -1.30 3.21 -18.03
C ILE A 22 -2.37 2.83 -17.00
N VAL A 23 -2.53 1.52 -16.74
CA VAL A 23 -3.49 1.03 -15.74
C VAL A 23 -3.09 1.51 -14.34
N SER A 24 -1.81 1.44 -13.98
CA SER A 24 -1.32 1.90 -12.68
C SER A 24 -1.51 3.42 -12.52
N TYR A 25 -1.29 4.19 -13.59
CA TYR A 25 -1.55 5.62 -13.62
C TYR A 25 -3.02 5.96 -13.36
N SER A 26 -3.96 5.26 -14.00
CA SER A 26 -5.39 5.49 -13.71
C SER A 26 -5.75 5.15 -12.26
N GLY A 27 -5.16 4.08 -11.71
CA GLY A 27 -5.25 3.75 -10.29
C GLY A 27 -4.77 4.89 -9.40
N ALA A 28 -3.60 5.47 -9.69
CA ALA A 28 -3.05 6.59 -8.91
C ALA A 28 -3.92 7.85 -8.96
N VAL A 29 -4.50 8.19 -10.13
CA VAL A 29 -5.38 9.36 -10.28
C VAL A 29 -6.70 9.19 -9.52
N ILE A 30 -7.34 8.02 -9.63
CA ILE A 30 -8.58 7.74 -8.88
C ILE A 30 -8.27 7.65 -7.39
N GLY A 31 -7.10 7.09 -7.05
CA GLY A 31 -6.59 7.03 -5.70
C GLY A 31 -6.47 8.42 -5.08
N SER A 32 -5.75 9.34 -5.73
CA SER A 32 -5.60 10.70 -5.20
C SER A 32 -6.93 11.43 -5.06
N ALA A 33 -7.85 11.27 -6.02
CA ALA A 33 -9.17 11.90 -5.98
C ALA A 33 -10.08 11.41 -4.84
N THR A 34 -9.81 10.23 -4.27
CA THR A 34 -10.61 9.62 -3.19
C THR A 34 -9.98 9.73 -1.81
N ASN A 35 -8.85 10.44 -1.68
CA ASN A 35 -8.10 10.58 -0.43
C ASN A 35 -8.89 11.26 0.69
N ASP A 36 -9.77 12.21 0.35
CA ASP A 36 -10.50 12.97 1.35
C ASP A 36 -11.77 12.25 1.85
N TRP A 37 -12.22 11.22 1.12
CA TRP A 37 -13.48 10.53 1.41
C TRP A 37 -13.26 9.18 2.10
N ILE A 38 -12.13 8.52 1.81
CA ILE A 38 -11.81 7.21 2.37
C ILE A 38 -10.89 7.39 3.58
N LEU A 39 -11.31 6.86 4.73
CA LEU A 39 -10.49 6.79 5.94
C LEU A 39 -9.11 6.18 5.66
N ARG A 40 -8.05 6.82 6.14
CA ARG A 40 -6.66 6.47 5.79
C ARG A 40 -6.25 5.12 6.29
N CYS A 41 -6.51 4.83 7.56
CA CYS A 41 -6.10 3.55 8.14
C CYS A 41 -6.88 2.40 7.50
N THR A 42 -8.17 2.61 7.25
CA THR A 42 -9.01 1.65 6.52
C THR A 42 -8.43 1.38 5.13
N ARG A 43 -8.01 2.43 4.42
CA ARG A 43 -7.42 2.31 3.08
C ARG A 43 -6.10 1.56 3.09
N PHE A 44 -5.21 1.82 4.04
CA PHE A 44 -3.95 1.06 4.17
C PHE A 44 -4.18 -0.40 4.56
N VAL A 45 -5.12 -0.70 5.46
CA VAL A 45 -5.45 -2.07 5.86
C VAL A 45 -5.97 -2.88 4.67
N TRP A 46 -7.05 -2.42 4.03
CA TRP A 46 -7.60 -3.09 2.85
C TRP A 46 -6.63 -3.08 1.68
N GLY A 47 -5.87 -1.99 1.55
CA GLY A 47 -4.84 -1.82 0.55
C GLY A 47 -3.57 -2.63 0.77
N SER A 48 -3.43 -3.31 1.91
CA SER A 48 -2.38 -4.31 2.13
C SER A 48 -2.89 -5.71 1.81
N PHE A 49 -4.10 -6.06 2.27
CA PHE A 49 -4.68 -7.37 2.00
C PHE A 49 -5.09 -7.58 0.53
N SER A 50 -5.53 -6.52 -0.16
CA SER A 50 -5.96 -6.64 -1.56
C SER A 50 -4.81 -6.89 -2.54
N PRO A 51 -3.65 -6.21 -2.49
CA PRO A 51 -2.47 -6.61 -3.28
C PRO A 51 -1.97 -8.01 -2.94
N ALA A 52 -2.02 -8.42 -1.66
CA ALA A 52 -1.64 -9.78 -1.25
C ALA A 52 -2.47 -10.84 -1.97
N SER A 53 -3.79 -10.63 -2.08
CA SER A 53 -4.69 -11.53 -2.83
C SER A 53 -4.39 -11.56 -4.33
N ALA A 54 -4.07 -10.41 -4.93
CA ALA A 54 -3.67 -10.33 -6.34
C ALA A 54 -2.33 -11.05 -6.57
N LEU A 55 -1.36 -10.88 -5.68
CA LEU A 55 -0.09 -11.61 -5.70
C LEU A 55 -0.27 -13.11 -5.50
N ALA A 56 -1.20 -13.54 -4.65
CA ALA A 56 -1.53 -14.96 -4.50
C ALA A 56 -2.06 -15.56 -5.81
N LEU A 57 -2.90 -14.82 -6.55
CA LEU A 57 -3.33 -15.21 -7.89
C LEU A 57 -2.16 -15.27 -8.89
N VAL A 58 -1.27 -14.26 -8.89
CA VAL A 58 -0.06 -14.27 -9.73
C VAL A 58 0.80 -15.50 -9.42
N THR A 59 0.98 -15.81 -8.14
CA THR A 59 1.77 -16.96 -7.67
C THR A 59 1.16 -18.28 -8.09
N GLY A 60 -0.16 -18.43 -7.92
CA GLY A 60 -0.91 -19.63 -8.33
C GLY A 60 -0.91 -19.87 -9.84
N MET A 61 -0.98 -18.81 -10.65
CA MET A 61 -0.86 -18.95 -12.11
C MET A 61 0.58 -19.21 -12.54
N SER A 62 1.57 -18.57 -11.89
CA SER A 62 2.99 -18.78 -12.18
C SER A 62 3.45 -20.20 -11.85
N SER A 63 2.93 -20.82 -10.78
CA SER A 63 3.26 -22.20 -10.43
C SER A 63 2.71 -23.20 -11.46
N LYS A 64 1.50 -22.96 -11.98
CA LYS A 64 0.90 -23.78 -13.05
C LYS A 64 1.67 -23.66 -14.37
N VAL A 65 2.15 -22.46 -14.70
CA VAL A 65 3.00 -22.24 -15.87
C VAL A 65 4.34 -22.95 -15.71
N ALA A 66 4.96 -22.88 -14.53
CA ALA A 66 6.19 -23.59 -14.23
C ALA A 66 6.00 -25.12 -14.35
N ALA A 67 4.93 -25.67 -13.75
CA ALA A 67 4.65 -27.10 -13.81
C ALA A 67 4.33 -27.63 -15.23
N ALA A 68 3.72 -26.81 -16.10
CA ALA A 68 3.53 -27.16 -17.50
C ALA A 68 4.86 -27.16 -18.27
N THR A 69 5.71 -26.17 -17.99
CA THR A 69 7.04 -26.03 -18.60
C THR A 69 7.96 -27.20 -18.21
N ASP A 70 7.93 -27.63 -16.95
CA ASP A 70 8.71 -28.78 -16.46
C ASP A 70 8.30 -30.10 -17.13
N LYS A 71 7.04 -30.20 -17.59
CA LYS A 71 6.52 -31.36 -18.33
C LYS A 71 6.75 -31.26 -19.84
N GLY A 72 7.38 -30.17 -20.32
CA GLY A 72 7.57 -29.90 -21.74
C GLY A 72 6.30 -29.49 -22.49
N ASP A 73 5.22 -29.16 -21.77
CA ASP A 73 3.93 -28.77 -22.34
C ASP A 73 3.82 -27.25 -22.48
N VAL A 74 3.08 -26.78 -23.49
CA VAL A 74 2.85 -25.35 -23.69
C VAL A 74 1.81 -24.84 -22.70
N PRO A 75 2.12 -23.82 -21.87
CA PRO A 75 1.17 -23.31 -20.91
C PRO A 75 -0.09 -22.78 -21.61
N SER A 76 -1.26 -23.19 -21.11
CA SER A 76 -2.55 -22.77 -21.66
C SER A 76 -2.66 -21.24 -21.69
N LYS A 77 -3.12 -20.70 -22.84
CA LYS A 77 -3.33 -19.26 -23.03
C LYS A 77 -4.22 -18.64 -21.95
N ALA A 78 -5.17 -19.40 -21.40
CA ALA A 78 -6.04 -18.96 -20.32
C ALA A 78 -5.27 -18.70 -19.02
N ILE A 79 -4.34 -19.59 -18.65
CA ILE A 79 -3.52 -19.46 -17.43
C ILE A 79 -2.63 -18.23 -17.52
N SER A 80 -1.96 -18.06 -18.66
CA SER A 80 -1.15 -16.86 -18.91
C SER A 80 -1.99 -15.58 -18.94
N GLY A 81 -3.20 -15.62 -19.52
CA GLY A 81 -4.12 -14.49 -19.54
C GLY A 81 -4.54 -14.04 -18.15
N VAL A 82 -4.96 -14.98 -17.29
CA VAL A 82 -5.35 -14.68 -15.90
C VAL A 82 -4.16 -14.17 -15.09
N GLY A 83 -2.96 -14.72 -15.28
CA GLY A 83 -1.76 -14.23 -14.60
C GLY A 83 -1.39 -12.80 -15.02
N ILE A 84 -1.55 -12.43 -16.30
CA ILE A 84 -1.33 -11.05 -16.77
C ILE A 84 -2.36 -10.11 -16.15
N PHE A 85 -3.64 -10.50 -16.14
CA PHE A 85 -4.69 -9.73 -15.47
C PHE A 85 -4.38 -9.51 -13.98
N ALA A 86 -3.94 -10.55 -13.27
CA ALA A 86 -3.59 -10.45 -11.85
C ALA A 86 -2.40 -9.51 -11.61
N ILE A 87 -1.40 -9.46 -12.51
CA ILE A 87 -0.30 -8.49 -12.46
C ILE A 87 -0.83 -7.06 -12.62
N PHE A 88 -1.76 -6.85 -13.55
CA PHE A 88 -2.35 -5.52 -13.80
C PHE A 88 -3.22 -5.08 -12.63
N LEU A 89 -3.99 -6.01 -12.05
CA LEU A 89 -4.80 -5.78 -10.87
C LEU A 89 -3.93 -5.42 -9.66
N PHE A 90 -2.82 -6.13 -9.45
CA PHE A 90 -1.85 -5.79 -8.40
C PHE A 90 -1.32 -4.36 -8.57
N GLY A 91 -0.85 -4.01 -9.78
CA GLY A 91 -0.35 -2.66 -10.07
C GLY A 91 -1.40 -1.58 -9.85
N TRP A 92 -2.64 -1.82 -10.31
CA TRP A 92 -3.75 -0.88 -10.12
C TRP A 92 -4.07 -0.66 -8.65
N ILE A 93 -4.22 -1.73 -7.86
CA ILE A 93 -4.56 -1.63 -6.42
C ILE A 93 -3.42 -0.94 -5.67
N PHE A 94 -2.17 -1.34 -5.93
CA PHE A 94 -1.00 -0.74 -5.28
C PHE A 94 -0.92 0.76 -5.56
N SER A 95 -1.11 1.17 -6.82
CA SER A 95 -1.12 2.58 -7.20
C SER A 95 -2.32 3.35 -6.68
N PHE A 96 -3.48 2.69 -6.58
CA PHE A 96 -4.66 3.29 -5.97
C PHE A 96 -4.45 3.59 -4.49
N VAL A 97 -3.81 2.69 -3.73
CA VAL A 97 -3.67 2.84 -2.27
C VAL A 97 -2.39 3.55 -1.90
N TYR A 98 -1.23 2.97 -2.21
CA TYR A 98 0.03 3.37 -1.60
C TYR A 98 0.60 4.64 -2.22
N THR A 99 0.54 4.76 -3.55
CA THR A 99 1.16 5.87 -4.28
C THR A 99 0.73 7.24 -3.76
N PRO A 100 -0.57 7.57 -3.61
CA PRO A 100 -0.98 8.86 -3.10
C PRO A 100 -0.96 8.97 -1.56
N ASN A 101 -1.06 7.86 -0.84
CA ASN A 101 -1.26 7.90 0.61
C ASN A 101 0.04 7.88 1.43
N GLN A 102 1.13 7.27 0.93
CA GLN A 102 2.37 7.11 1.70
C GLN A 102 2.97 8.46 2.13
N SER A 103 3.07 9.40 1.19
CA SER A 103 3.60 10.73 1.45
C SER A 103 2.60 11.60 2.20
N LEU A 104 1.31 11.47 1.87
CA LEU A 104 0.24 12.24 2.49
C LEU A 104 0.07 11.90 3.97
N TYR A 105 0.16 10.62 4.34
CA TYR A 105 0.09 10.21 5.74
C TYR A 105 1.27 10.77 6.54
N CYS A 106 2.49 10.70 5.99
CA CYS A 106 3.67 11.30 6.59
C CYS A 106 3.46 12.79 6.87
N THR A 107 2.84 13.52 5.94
CA THR A 107 2.59 14.96 6.14
C THR A 107 1.58 15.30 7.24
N GLU A 108 0.66 14.38 7.55
CA GLU A 108 -0.41 14.63 8.53
C GLU A 108 -0.08 14.22 9.95
N VAL A 109 0.72 13.18 10.13
CA VAL A 109 1.15 12.75 11.46
C VAL A 109 2.26 13.63 12.04
N LEU A 110 2.84 14.50 11.22
CA LEU A 110 3.91 15.41 11.62
C LEU A 110 3.38 16.82 11.89
N ASN A 111 3.73 17.34 13.06
CA ASN A 111 3.57 18.75 13.38
C ASN A 111 4.37 19.64 12.40
N GLN A 112 3.87 20.84 12.14
CA GLN A 112 4.34 21.76 11.11
C GLN A 112 5.83 22.12 11.25
N GLU A 113 6.36 22.18 12.48
CA GLU A 113 7.79 22.47 12.74
C GLU A 113 8.74 21.38 12.24
N ILE A 114 8.35 20.11 12.36
CA ILE A 114 9.19 18.96 11.99
C ILE A 114 8.79 18.36 10.64
N ARG A 115 7.66 18.80 10.06
CA ARG A 115 7.08 18.25 8.83
C ARG A 115 8.07 18.17 7.68
N ALA A 116 8.79 19.26 7.40
CA ALA A 116 9.77 19.28 6.31
C ALA A 116 10.90 18.25 6.50
N LYS A 117 11.36 18.05 7.74
CA LYS A 117 12.40 17.07 8.10
C LYS A 117 11.88 15.63 8.02
N GLY A 118 10.64 15.39 8.42
CA GLY A 118 10.07 14.04 8.33
C GLY A 118 9.76 13.63 6.89
N ILE A 119 9.30 14.56 6.04
CA ILE A 119 9.12 14.29 4.60
C ILE A 119 10.46 13.97 3.92
N SER A 120 11.53 14.70 4.25
CA SER A 120 12.85 14.41 3.67
C SER A 120 13.42 13.07 4.16
N LEU A 121 13.18 12.71 5.43
CA LEU A 121 13.54 11.40 5.97
C LEU A 121 12.75 10.27 5.28
N HIS A 122 11.44 10.44 5.06
CA HIS A 122 10.63 9.49 4.30
C HIS A 122 11.13 9.33 2.86
N ALA A 123 11.48 10.43 2.18
CA ALA A 123 12.07 10.35 0.85
C ALA A 123 13.40 9.58 0.85
N LEU A 124 14.27 9.80 1.84
CA LEU A 124 15.53 9.07 1.98
C LEU A 124 15.27 7.56 2.21
N GLU A 125 14.39 7.23 3.16
CA GLU A 125 14.01 5.85 3.49
C GLU A 125 13.43 5.11 2.29
N SER A 126 12.49 5.72 1.58
CA SER A 126 11.88 5.17 0.36
C SER A 126 12.91 4.89 -0.74
N ASN A 127 13.87 5.79 -0.95
CA ASN A 127 14.93 5.59 -1.94
C ASN A 127 15.91 4.49 -1.53
N LEU A 128 16.30 4.42 -0.26
CA LEU A 128 17.16 3.34 0.26
C LEU A 128 16.49 1.97 0.15
N ALA A 129 15.21 1.90 0.52
CA ALA A 129 14.41 0.68 0.38
C ALA A 129 14.31 0.26 -1.10
N THR A 130 14.09 1.22 -2.02
CA THR A 130 14.03 0.95 -3.46
C THR A 130 15.34 0.36 -3.98
N ILE A 131 16.49 0.90 -3.57
CA ILE A 131 17.81 0.37 -3.96
C ILE A 131 17.96 -1.08 -3.46
N PHE A 132 17.69 -1.31 -2.18
CA PHE A 132 17.80 -2.63 -1.56
C PHE A 132 16.90 -3.67 -2.25
N PHE A 133 15.62 -3.34 -2.46
CA PHE A 133 14.67 -4.28 -3.06
C PHE A 133 14.90 -4.49 -4.54
N THR A 134 15.35 -3.48 -5.29
CA THR A 134 15.65 -3.63 -6.73
C THR A 134 16.82 -4.61 -6.94
N TYR A 135 17.87 -4.49 -6.12
CA TYR A 135 19.00 -5.41 -6.15
C TYR A 135 18.61 -6.82 -5.67
N THR A 136 18.03 -6.92 -4.48
CA THR A 136 17.67 -8.20 -3.86
C THR A 136 16.66 -8.97 -4.71
N THR A 137 15.64 -8.30 -5.24
CA THR A 137 14.62 -8.94 -6.10
C THR A 137 15.23 -9.52 -7.36
N SER A 138 16.22 -8.84 -7.96
CA SER A 138 16.88 -9.32 -9.18
C SER A 138 17.67 -10.60 -8.95
N ILE A 139 18.34 -10.71 -7.80
CA ILE A 139 19.09 -11.92 -7.41
C ILE A 139 18.12 -13.06 -7.08
N VAL A 140 17.17 -12.80 -6.18
CA VAL A 140 16.28 -13.85 -5.66
C VAL A 140 15.35 -14.41 -6.74
N LEU A 141 14.93 -13.59 -7.72
CA LEU A 141 14.18 -14.09 -8.86
C LEU A 141 14.99 -15.05 -9.74
N GLY A 142 16.32 -14.94 -9.76
CA GLY A 142 17.21 -15.89 -10.45
C GLY A 142 17.20 -17.26 -9.78
N ASP A 143 17.20 -17.30 -8.45
CA ASP A 143 17.34 -18.54 -7.69
C ASP A 143 15.99 -19.22 -7.40
N ILE A 144 15.00 -18.44 -6.97
CA ILE A 144 13.75 -18.92 -6.36
C ILE A 144 12.54 -18.67 -7.29
N SER A 145 12.72 -17.90 -8.36
CA SER A 145 11.72 -17.66 -9.42
C SER A 145 10.35 -17.23 -8.85
N TRP A 146 9.27 -17.96 -9.17
CA TRP A 146 7.90 -17.58 -8.80
C TRP A 146 7.61 -17.68 -7.30
N LYS A 147 8.40 -18.45 -6.54
CA LYS A 147 8.20 -18.62 -5.09
C LYS A 147 8.53 -17.34 -4.31
N TYR A 148 9.31 -16.43 -4.90
CA TYR A 148 9.64 -15.14 -4.28
C TYR A 148 8.40 -14.30 -3.95
N TYR A 149 7.31 -14.47 -4.70
CA TYR A 149 6.06 -13.74 -4.47
C TYR A 149 5.42 -14.07 -3.10
N PHE A 150 5.68 -15.24 -2.51
CA PHE A 150 5.20 -15.56 -1.16
C PHE A 150 5.81 -14.66 -0.08
N VAL A 151 7.05 -14.19 -0.28
CA VAL A 151 7.69 -13.25 0.66
C VAL A 151 6.92 -11.94 0.68
N TRP A 152 6.59 -11.42 -0.50
CA TRP A 152 5.81 -10.18 -0.64
C TRP A 152 4.39 -10.31 -0.11
N ILE A 153 3.74 -11.45 -0.34
CA ILE A 153 2.44 -11.75 0.29
C ILE A 153 2.57 -11.66 1.82
N GLY A 154 3.60 -12.28 2.40
CA GLY A 154 3.84 -12.21 3.85
C GLY A 154 4.05 -10.77 4.34
N VAL A 155 4.85 -9.98 3.62
CA VAL A 155 5.09 -8.56 3.93
C VAL A 155 3.79 -7.77 3.89
N ASP A 156 2.97 -7.96 2.85
CA ASP A 156 1.67 -7.28 2.73
C ASP A 156 0.71 -7.66 3.87
N PHE A 157 0.67 -8.93 4.28
CA PHE A 157 -0.12 -9.36 5.44
C PHE A 157 0.35 -8.72 6.75
N VAL A 158 1.67 -8.67 6.98
CA VAL A 158 2.25 -8.04 8.16
C VAL A 158 1.99 -6.54 8.14
N ALA A 159 2.17 -5.87 7.00
CA ALA A 159 1.87 -4.45 6.83
C ALA A 159 0.39 -4.15 7.13
N GLY A 160 -0.54 -4.95 6.61
CA GLY A 160 -1.97 -4.82 6.89
C GLY A 160 -2.29 -4.98 8.37
N PHE A 161 -1.63 -5.91 9.05
CA PHE A 161 -1.76 -6.11 10.49
C PHE A 161 -1.21 -4.92 11.28
N LEU A 162 -0.03 -4.42 10.92
CA LEU A 162 0.57 -3.24 11.57
C LEU A 162 -0.34 -2.01 11.41
N TRP A 163 -0.89 -1.78 10.22
CA TRP A 163 -1.85 -0.70 10.00
C TRP A 163 -3.15 -0.87 10.78
N PHE A 164 -3.61 -2.10 10.98
CA PHE A 164 -4.83 -2.37 11.75
C PHE A 164 -4.63 -2.07 13.25
N PHE A 165 -3.48 -2.42 13.82
CA PHE A 165 -3.21 -2.24 15.26
C PHE A 165 -2.63 -0.87 15.63
N PHE A 166 -1.75 -0.32 14.79
CA PHE A 166 -0.98 0.88 15.09
C PHE A 166 -1.37 2.10 14.24
N GLY A 167 -2.22 1.92 13.22
CA GLY A 167 -2.69 3.01 12.40
C GLY A 167 -3.49 4.04 13.20
N VAL A 168 -3.09 5.31 13.09
CA VAL A 168 -3.84 6.46 13.61
C VAL A 168 -4.62 7.09 12.47
N GLU A 169 -5.94 7.20 12.63
CA GLU A 169 -6.82 7.82 11.64
C GLU A 169 -6.68 9.35 11.64
N THR A 170 -6.44 9.91 10.45
CA THR A 170 -6.15 11.35 10.28
C THR A 170 -7.13 12.08 9.37
N VAL A 171 -8.02 11.38 8.67
CA VAL A 171 -9.02 12.04 7.81
C VAL A 171 -10.01 12.85 8.64
N GLY A 172 -10.23 14.10 8.23
CA GLY A 172 -11.27 14.97 8.79
C GLY A 172 -10.95 15.54 10.17
N ARG A 173 -9.67 15.65 10.52
CA ARG A 173 -9.20 16.15 11.81
C ARG A 173 -8.27 17.34 11.64
N THR A 174 -8.33 18.27 12.59
CA THR A 174 -7.35 19.36 12.64
C THR A 174 -6.03 18.88 13.23
N ILE A 175 -4.96 19.66 13.07
CA ILE A 175 -3.64 19.31 13.62
C ILE A 175 -3.69 19.22 15.15
N GLU A 176 -4.45 20.10 15.80
CA GLU A 176 -4.63 20.12 17.25
C GLU A 176 -5.39 18.88 17.76
N GLU A 177 -6.39 18.42 17.00
CA GLU A 177 -7.11 17.18 17.32
C GLU A 177 -6.22 15.94 17.14
N LEU A 178 -5.30 15.98 16.18
CA LEU A 178 -4.33 14.93 15.94
C LEU A 178 -3.29 14.86 17.05
N ASP A 179 -2.74 16.01 17.47
CA ASP A 179 -1.80 16.09 18.58
C ASP A 179 -2.43 15.51 19.87
N ALA A 180 -3.67 15.88 20.19
CA ALA A 180 -4.41 15.31 21.32
C ALA A 180 -4.63 13.79 21.20
N CYS A 181 -4.73 13.25 19.98
CA CYS A 181 -4.83 11.80 19.77
C CYS A 181 -3.50 11.10 19.99
N PHE A 182 -2.38 11.71 19.58
CA PHE A 182 -1.04 11.16 19.80
C PHE A 182 -0.61 11.22 21.27
N GLU A 183 -1.10 12.18 22.05
CA GLU A 183 -0.87 12.26 23.51
C GLU A 183 -1.66 11.23 24.33
N ALA A 184 -2.70 10.61 23.75
CA ALA A 184 -3.51 9.62 24.44
C ALA A 184 -2.72 8.34 24.75
N LYS A 185 -3.04 7.67 25.87
CA LYS A 185 -2.40 6.40 26.29
C LYS A 185 -2.38 5.32 25.19
N PHE A 186 -3.36 5.33 24.28
CA PHE A 186 -3.36 4.44 23.11
C PHE A 186 -3.91 5.19 21.88
N PRO A 187 -3.02 5.79 21.07
CA PRO A 187 -3.38 6.68 19.96
C PRO A 187 -4.33 6.08 18.92
N PRO A 188 -4.20 4.80 18.51
CA PRO A 188 -5.12 4.21 17.54
C PRO A 188 -6.57 4.22 18.03
N LYS A 189 -6.84 3.83 19.28
CA LYS A 189 -8.23 3.84 19.80
C LYS A 189 -8.76 5.24 20.02
N ALA A 190 -7.90 6.20 20.38
CA ALA A 190 -8.27 7.61 20.43
C ALA A 190 -8.62 8.15 19.05
N SER A 191 -7.98 7.64 18.00
CA SER A 191 -8.20 8.12 16.64
C SER A 191 -9.56 7.75 16.04
N TRP A 192 -10.20 6.71 16.55
CA TRP A 192 -11.54 6.30 16.13
C TRP A 192 -12.67 7.03 16.86
N LYS A 193 -12.36 7.79 17.92
CA LYS A 193 -13.35 8.60 18.64
C LYS A 193 -13.53 9.94 17.95
N ARG A 194 -14.80 10.38 17.79
CA ARG A 194 -15.10 11.71 17.25
C ARG A 194 -14.83 12.75 18.32
N THR A 195 -13.92 13.68 18.04
CA THR A 195 -13.70 14.86 18.87
C THR A 195 -14.82 15.87 18.59
N LYS A 196 -15.40 16.49 19.63
CA LYS A 196 -16.34 17.61 19.47
C LYS A 196 -15.63 18.85 19.97
N ILE A 197 -15.47 19.84 19.10
CA ILE A 197 -14.95 21.15 19.47
C ILE A 197 -16.01 21.82 20.36
N VAL A 198 -15.72 21.98 21.65
CA VAL A 198 -16.51 22.80 22.57
C VAL A 198 -15.73 24.08 22.77
N LYS A 199 -16.23 25.19 22.24
CA LYS A 199 -15.68 26.52 22.50
C LYS A 199 -15.96 26.84 23.97
N SER A 200 -14.92 27.02 24.78
CA SER A 200 -15.05 27.54 26.15
C SER A 200 -15.26 29.05 26.09
N ASP A 201 -16.11 29.60 26.95
CA ASP A 201 -16.45 31.04 26.98
C ASP A 201 -15.29 31.96 27.43
N ASN A 202 -14.18 31.39 27.89
CA ASN A 202 -12.89 32.07 28.03
C ASN A 202 -12.03 31.69 26.82
N GLU A 203 -11.45 32.67 26.12
CA GLU A 203 -10.67 32.61 24.84
C GLU A 203 -9.54 31.56 24.70
N GLU A 204 -9.41 30.60 25.60
CA GLU A 204 -8.56 29.41 25.44
C GLU A 204 -9.29 28.32 24.64
N ILE A 205 -8.78 28.04 23.44
CA ILE A 205 -9.26 26.94 22.59
C ILE A 205 -8.78 25.62 23.18
N GLY A 206 -9.56 25.04 24.09
CA GLY A 206 -9.33 23.71 24.65
C GLY A 206 -10.07 22.63 23.86
N VAL A 207 -9.35 21.67 23.28
CA VAL A 207 -9.95 20.49 22.62
C VAL A 207 -10.33 19.46 23.68
N LYS A 208 -11.63 19.25 23.93
CA LYS A 208 -12.11 18.12 24.76
C LYS A 208 -12.50 16.93 23.87
N VAL A 209 -11.80 15.81 24.05
CA VAL A 209 -12.20 14.53 23.45
C VAL A 209 -13.53 14.09 24.04
N ALA A 210 -14.58 14.01 23.23
CA ALA A 210 -15.88 13.55 23.67
C ALA A 210 -15.79 12.07 24.07
N GLY A 211 -15.97 11.77 25.37
CA GLY A 211 -16.07 10.39 25.88
C GLY A 211 -15.05 9.99 26.94
N LEU A 212 -14.51 10.93 27.72
CA LEU A 212 -13.94 10.66 29.05
C LEU A 212 -14.75 11.42 30.09
N GLY A 213 -15.92 10.87 30.37
CA GLY A 213 -16.72 11.15 31.56
C GLY A 213 -17.20 9.80 32.07
N ALA A 214 -16.75 9.45 33.28
CA ALA A 214 -16.81 8.15 33.97
C ALA A 214 -15.76 7.11 33.51
#